data_AF-A0A5B0MEJ3-F1
#
_entry.id   AF-A0A5B0MEJ3-F1
#
_cell.length_a   1.000
_cell.length_b   1.000
_cell.length_c   1.000
_cell.angle_alpha   90.00
_cell.angle_beta   90.00
_cell.angle_gamma   90.00
#
_symmetry.space_group_name_H-M   'P 1'
#
loop_
_entity.id
_entity.type
_entity.pdbx_description
1 polymer ?
#
loop_
_entity_poly.entity_id
_entity_poly.type
_entity_poly.pdbx_seq_one_letter_code
_entity_poly.pdbx_strand_id
1 'polypeptide(L)'
;MWASGGGLGIYLSRGGRRSVMSGVVIIVTGWAFQSHQQSLEISTRIHGAFGATLMAAGLVKIISVVRRAPAVDDHLPPPQPGLDPLDHLTPLLLTISGVMFMSATEEQLLLISRIGVDHATYILGQASLGCLLYLYINLLIHLYRRAADARSSSGLAVPDQLLDDRGHNKEQEGSRDVRYERLSLESFADPQLDPPHRDSSSSSFDLNHHHS
;
A
#
# COMPACT_ATOMS: atom_id res chain seq x y z
N MET A 1 11.64 -16.29 -1.96
CA MET A 1 12.08 -14.93 -2.36
C MET A 1 11.30 -13.83 -1.65
N TRP A 2 9.98 -13.74 -1.82
CA TRP A 2 9.18 -12.66 -1.23
C TRP A 2 9.27 -12.56 0.29
N ALA A 3 9.16 -13.68 1.01
CA ALA A 3 9.30 -13.71 2.47
C ALA A 3 10.70 -13.28 2.94
N SER A 4 11.75 -13.90 2.38
CA SER A 4 13.14 -13.60 2.76
C SER A 4 13.58 -12.19 2.35
N GLY A 5 13.21 -11.74 1.15
CA GLY A 5 13.50 -10.40 0.66
C GLY A 5 12.70 -9.32 1.38
N GLY A 6 11.43 -9.58 1.68
CA GLY A 6 10.62 -8.70 2.52
C GLY A 6 11.20 -8.55 3.93
N GLY A 7 11.56 -9.67 4.56
CA GLY A 7 12.22 -9.68 5.88
C GLY A 7 13.53 -8.89 5.89
N LEU A 8 14.39 -9.09 4.89
CA LEU A 8 15.61 -8.31 4.73
C LEU A 8 15.32 -6.81 4.52
N GLY A 9 14.28 -6.49 3.75
CA GLY A 9 13.81 -5.11 3.54
C GLY A 9 13.42 -4.42 4.84
N ILE A 10 12.65 -5.09 5.70
CA ILE A 10 12.28 -4.61 7.03
C ILE A 10 13.53 -4.41 7.90
N TYR A 11 14.42 -5.40 7.94
CA TYR A 11 15.65 -5.32 8.72
C TYR A 11 16.54 -4.13 8.32
N LEU A 12 16.67 -3.85 7.03
CA LEU A 12 17.45 -2.72 6.49
C LEU A 12 16.75 -1.36 6.65
N SER A 13 15.45 -1.34 6.91
CA SER A 13 14.67 -0.10 7.08
C SER A 13 14.61 0.37 8.55
N ARG A 14 15.24 -0.36 9.48
CA ARG A 14 15.32 0.03 10.89
C ARG A 14 16.02 1.38 11.05
N GLY A 15 15.58 2.16 12.03
CA GLY A 15 16.08 3.52 12.28
C GLY A 15 15.63 4.55 11.24
N GLY A 16 14.42 4.38 10.68
CA GLY A 16 13.81 5.33 9.73
C GLY A 16 14.44 5.33 8.32
N ARG A 17 15.32 4.36 8.02
CA ARG A 17 16.05 4.27 6.76
C ARG A 17 15.15 3.70 5.65
N ARG A 18 15.36 4.15 4.42
CA ARG A 18 14.69 3.58 3.24
C ARG A 18 15.52 2.43 2.67
N SER A 19 14.87 1.31 2.34
CA SER A 19 15.53 0.13 1.75
C SER A 19 15.15 -0.07 0.27
N VAL A 20 16.14 -0.40 -0.56
CA VAL A 20 15.96 -0.74 -1.99
C VAL A 20 15.39 -2.14 -2.21
N MET A 21 15.27 -2.93 -1.13
CA MET A 21 14.96 -4.36 -1.23
C MET A 21 13.60 -4.65 -1.90
N SER A 22 12.63 -3.73 -1.75
CA SER A 22 11.34 -3.83 -2.47
C SER A 22 11.52 -3.85 -4.00
N GLY A 23 12.37 -2.97 -4.54
CA GLY A 23 12.67 -2.94 -5.97
C GLY A 23 13.46 -4.17 -6.44
N VAL A 24 14.38 -4.67 -5.60
CA VAL A 24 15.14 -5.90 -5.90
C VAL A 24 14.22 -7.13 -6.00
N VAL A 25 13.28 -7.29 -5.06
CA VAL A 25 12.31 -8.40 -5.09
C VAL A 25 11.46 -8.34 -6.37
N ILE A 26 11.03 -7.15 -6.77
CA ILE A 26 10.28 -6.94 -8.01
C ILE A 26 11.11 -7.33 -9.24
N ILE A 27 12.38 -6.89 -9.32
CA ILE A 27 13.27 -7.23 -10.45
C ILE A 27 13.47 -8.75 -10.56
N VAL A 28 13.83 -9.42 -9.46
CA VAL A 28 14.08 -10.87 -9.47
C VAL A 28 12.81 -11.63 -9.86
N THR A 29 11.64 -11.15 -9.43
CA THR A 29 10.35 -11.71 -9.81
C THR A 29 10.09 -11.55 -11.31
N GLY A 30 10.32 -10.35 -11.87
CA GLY A 30 10.20 -10.09 -13.30
C GLY A 30 11.15 -10.93 -14.14
N TRP A 31 12.41 -11.07 -13.69
CA TRP A 31 13.40 -11.94 -14.33
C TRP A 31 12.95 -13.42 -14.35
N ALA A 32 12.47 -13.93 -13.22
CA ALA A 32 12.01 -15.31 -13.14
C ALA A 32 10.83 -15.55 -14.09
N PHE A 33 9.83 -14.68 -14.09
CA PHE A 33 8.65 -14.87 -14.92
C PHE A 33 8.89 -14.69 -16.42
N GLN A 34 9.74 -13.73 -16.85
CA GLN A 34 10.04 -13.59 -18.29
C GLN A 34 10.68 -14.85 -18.90
N SER A 35 11.33 -15.69 -18.08
CA SER A 35 11.97 -16.94 -18.52
C SER A 35 11.03 -18.14 -18.57
N HIS A 36 9.76 -18.00 -18.15
CA HIS A 36 8.81 -19.10 -18.20
C HIS A 36 8.29 -19.30 -19.64
N GLN A 37 8.60 -20.47 -20.20
CA GLN A 37 8.03 -20.89 -21.49
C GLN A 37 6.54 -21.20 -21.33
N GLN A 38 5.73 -20.70 -22.26
CA GLN A 38 4.28 -20.94 -22.31
C GLN A 38 3.96 -21.89 -23.47
N SER A 39 2.79 -22.55 -23.39
CA SER A 39 2.30 -23.47 -24.43
C SER A 39 2.12 -22.79 -25.79
N LEU A 40 1.73 -21.50 -25.80
CA LEU A 40 1.64 -20.65 -26.98
C LEU A 40 2.86 -19.73 -27.11
N GLU A 41 3.41 -19.61 -28.32
CA GLU A 41 4.50 -18.66 -28.61
C GLU A 41 4.07 -17.22 -28.29
N ILE A 42 2.86 -16.82 -28.69
CA ILE A 42 2.33 -15.48 -28.42
C ILE A 42 2.23 -15.20 -26.91
N SER A 43 1.84 -16.20 -26.11
CA SER A 43 1.82 -16.10 -24.65
C SER A 43 3.24 -15.90 -24.10
N THR A 44 4.22 -16.67 -24.61
CA THR A 44 5.62 -16.52 -24.22
C THR A 44 6.14 -15.10 -24.47
N ARG A 45 5.77 -14.49 -25.61
CA ARG A 45 6.18 -13.10 -25.91
C ARG A 45 5.53 -12.07 -24.98
N ILE A 46 4.25 -12.23 -24.69
CA ILE A 46 3.53 -11.31 -23.78
C ILE A 46 4.03 -11.48 -22.34
N HIS A 47 4.27 -12.71 -21.90
CA HIS A 47 4.83 -12.99 -20.58
C HIS A 47 6.27 -12.44 -20.44
N GLY A 48 7.05 -12.51 -21.52
CA GLY A 48 8.35 -11.84 -21.62
C GLY A 48 8.23 -10.31 -21.47
N ALA A 49 7.29 -9.68 -22.18
CA ALA A 49 7.03 -8.24 -22.07
C ALA A 49 6.52 -7.84 -20.67
N PHE A 50 5.66 -8.66 -20.05
CA PHE A 50 5.24 -8.55 -18.66
C PHE A 50 6.45 -8.51 -17.71
N GLY A 51 7.31 -9.53 -17.77
CA GLY A 51 8.47 -9.61 -16.88
C GLY A 51 9.46 -8.48 -17.09
N ALA A 52 9.69 -8.04 -18.34
CA ALA A 52 10.49 -6.87 -18.66
C ALA A 52 9.92 -5.57 -18.06
N THR A 53 8.60 -5.38 -18.16
CA THR A 53 7.91 -4.23 -17.56
C THR A 53 7.98 -4.27 -16.04
N LEU A 54 7.84 -5.45 -15.43
CA LEU A 54 7.98 -5.65 -13.98
C LEU A 54 9.40 -5.31 -13.51
N MET A 55 10.44 -5.73 -14.24
CA MET A 55 11.82 -5.34 -13.95
C MET A 55 12.04 -3.83 -14.05
N ALA A 56 11.49 -3.18 -15.07
CA ALA A 56 11.55 -1.72 -15.20
C ALA A 56 10.90 -1.01 -14.01
N ALA A 57 9.74 -1.50 -13.52
CA ALA A 57 9.09 -0.97 -12.32
C ALA A 57 10.00 -1.07 -11.09
N GLY A 58 10.67 -2.20 -10.91
CA GLY A 58 11.62 -2.40 -9.82
C GLY A 58 12.84 -1.47 -9.91
N LEU A 59 13.35 -1.22 -11.12
CA LEU A 59 14.44 -0.27 -11.33
C LEU A 59 14.03 1.16 -10.95
N VAL A 60 12.86 1.61 -11.41
CA VAL A 60 12.32 2.93 -11.03
C VAL A 60 12.15 3.02 -9.51
N LYS A 61 11.68 1.94 -8.87
CA LYS A 61 11.56 1.89 -7.40
C LYS A 61 12.90 2.06 -6.70
N ILE A 62 13.97 1.43 -7.20
CA ILE A 62 15.33 1.61 -6.66
C ILE A 62 15.79 3.06 -6.81
N ILE A 63 15.65 3.65 -8.01
CA ILE A 63 16.04 5.04 -8.28
C ILE A 63 15.29 6.01 -7.35
N SER A 64 13.98 5.81 -7.20
CA SER A 64 13.11 6.56 -6.30
C SER A 64 13.57 6.52 -4.84
N VAL A 65 14.00 5.34 -4.37
CA VAL A 65 14.51 5.16 -3.00
C VAL A 65 15.88 5.83 -2.84
N VAL A 66 16.81 5.63 -3.78
CA VAL A 66 18.17 6.20 -3.71
C VAL A 66 18.14 7.73 -3.72
N ARG A 67 17.28 8.35 -4.54
CA ARG A 67 17.14 9.82 -4.58
C ARG A 67 16.61 10.44 -3.30
N ARG A 68 15.92 9.65 -2.46
CA ARG A 68 15.24 10.15 -1.25
C ARG A 68 15.76 9.56 0.05
N ALA A 69 16.74 8.67 0.00
CA ALA A 69 17.48 8.28 1.19
C ALA A 69 18.24 9.53 1.65
N PRO A 70 17.87 10.17 2.76
CA PRO A 70 18.64 11.31 3.25
C PRO A 70 20.01 10.79 3.63
N ALA A 71 21.06 11.56 3.33
CA ALA A 71 22.27 11.47 4.13
C ALA A 71 21.86 11.67 5.61
N VAL A 72 22.52 10.98 6.53
CA VAL A 72 22.31 11.11 7.97
C VAL A 72 22.80 12.50 8.41
N ASP A 73 22.11 13.55 7.99
CA ASP A 73 22.39 14.94 8.34
C ASP A 73 21.09 15.54 8.88
N ASP A 74 21.09 15.79 10.19
CA ASP A 74 19.99 16.34 11.00
C ASP A 74 19.62 17.81 10.65
N HIS A 75 20.06 18.33 9.50
CA HIS A 75 19.97 19.76 9.17
C HIS A 75 19.22 20.07 7.87
N LEU A 76 18.71 19.06 7.15
CA LEU A 76 17.93 19.34 5.95
C LEU A 76 16.45 19.57 6.31
N PRO A 77 15.83 20.69 5.87
CA PRO A 77 14.41 20.92 6.09
C PRO A 77 13.59 19.73 5.57
N PRO A 78 12.45 19.42 6.20
CA PRO A 78 11.63 18.28 5.81
C PRO A 78 11.34 18.36 4.30
N PRO A 79 11.54 17.27 3.55
CA PRO A 79 11.31 17.27 2.11
C PRO A 79 9.89 17.77 1.83
N GLN A 80 9.78 18.76 0.93
CA GLN A 80 8.49 19.36 0.59
C GLN A 80 7.49 18.26 0.16
N PRO A 81 6.20 18.38 0.52
CA PRO A 81 5.18 17.36 0.26
C PRO A 81 4.72 17.36 -1.21
N GLY A 82 5.66 17.30 -2.15
CA GLY A 82 5.41 17.12 -3.57
C GLY A 82 5.67 15.68 -3.98
N LEU A 83 4.79 15.08 -4.79
CA LEU A 83 5.11 13.83 -5.48
C LEU A 83 6.12 14.14 -6.60
N ASP A 84 7.23 13.42 -6.62
CA ASP A 84 8.14 13.47 -7.75
C ASP A 84 7.49 12.74 -8.95
N PRO A 85 7.77 13.14 -10.21
CA PRO A 85 7.27 12.42 -11.38
C PRO A 85 7.60 10.91 -11.37
N LEU A 86 8.74 10.54 -10.76
CA LEU A 86 9.15 9.13 -10.60
C LEU A 86 8.29 8.33 -9.62
N ASP A 87 7.57 8.98 -8.71
CA ASP A 87 6.64 8.31 -7.79
C ASP A 87 5.45 7.69 -8.53
N HIS A 88 5.04 8.30 -9.63
CA HIS A 88 3.95 7.79 -10.45
C HIS A 88 4.40 6.68 -11.40
N LEU A 89 5.69 6.62 -11.72
CA LEU A 89 6.19 5.69 -12.72
C LEU A 89 6.25 4.24 -12.18
N THR A 90 6.61 4.04 -10.91
CA THR A 90 6.57 2.70 -10.30
C THR A 90 5.16 2.09 -10.32
N PRO A 91 4.11 2.73 -9.75
CA PRO A 91 2.77 2.17 -9.75
C PRO A 91 2.20 2.03 -11.16
N LEU A 92 2.48 2.97 -12.08
CA LEU A 92 2.06 2.85 -13.48
C LEU A 92 2.62 1.58 -14.13
N LEU A 93 3.93 1.34 -14.01
CA LEU A 93 4.56 0.16 -14.61
C LEU A 93 4.07 -1.14 -13.97
N LEU A 94 3.80 -1.15 -12.65
CA LEU A 94 3.17 -2.28 -11.98
C LEU A 94 1.75 -2.53 -12.48
N THR A 95 0.95 -1.48 -12.73
CA THR A 95 -0.39 -1.61 -13.30
C THR A 95 -0.34 -2.19 -14.71
N ILE A 96 0.53 -1.66 -15.58
CA ILE A 96 0.71 -2.19 -16.95
C ILE A 96 1.16 -3.65 -16.90
N SER A 97 2.16 -3.96 -16.09
CA SER A 97 2.65 -5.32 -15.86
C SER A 97 1.54 -6.26 -15.39
N GLY A 98 0.68 -5.82 -14.46
CA GLY A 98 -0.44 -6.62 -13.97
C GLY A 98 -1.52 -6.86 -15.03
N VAL A 99 -1.83 -5.85 -15.85
CA VAL A 99 -2.76 -6.01 -16.98
C VAL A 99 -2.22 -7.05 -17.95
N MET A 100 -0.96 -6.96 -18.37
CA MET A 100 -0.31 -7.93 -19.27
C MET A 100 -0.30 -9.36 -18.69
N PHE A 101 -0.11 -9.48 -17.37
CA PHE A 101 -0.12 -10.78 -16.69
C PHE A 101 -1.51 -11.42 -16.73
N MET A 102 -2.57 -10.66 -16.43
CA MET A 102 -3.93 -11.20 -16.39
C MET A 102 -4.50 -11.50 -17.78
N SER A 103 -4.04 -10.80 -18.81
CA SER A 103 -4.53 -10.96 -20.19
C SER A 103 -3.84 -12.07 -20.97
N ALA A 104 -2.75 -12.65 -20.44
CA ALA A 104 -2.03 -13.74 -21.08
C ALA A 104 -2.67 -15.13 -20.81
N THR A 105 -4.00 -15.23 -20.84
CA THR A 105 -4.72 -16.51 -20.72
C THR A 105 -4.71 -17.27 -22.05
N GLU A 106 -4.66 -18.60 -22.00
CA GLU A 106 -4.55 -19.44 -23.22
C GLU A 106 -5.75 -19.24 -24.16
N GLU A 107 -6.96 -19.18 -23.61
CA GLU A 107 -8.20 -19.07 -24.38
C GLU A 107 -8.34 -17.72 -25.08
N GLN A 108 -7.98 -16.62 -24.40
CA GLN A 108 -7.98 -15.30 -25.04
C GLN A 108 -6.94 -15.25 -26.16
N LEU A 109 -5.74 -15.76 -25.91
CA LEU A 109 -4.65 -15.70 -26.87
C LEU A 109 -4.87 -16.57 -28.10
N LEU A 110 -5.56 -17.70 -27.95
CA LEU A 110 -6.02 -18.50 -29.09
C LEU A 110 -7.00 -17.72 -29.97
N LEU A 111 -7.91 -16.96 -29.40
CA LEU A 111 -8.85 -16.12 -30.16
C LEU A 111 -8.10 -15.00 -30.91
N ILE A 112 -7.19 -14.32 -30.23
CA ILE A 112 -6.39 -13.22 -30.79
C ILE A 112 -5.50 -13.71 -31.93
N SER A 113 -4.88 -14.88 -31.75
CA SER A 113 -4.07 -15.53 -32.79
C SER A 113 -4.90 -15.91 -34.01
N ARG A 114 -6.17 -16.31 -33.84
CA ARG A 114 -7.09 -16.62 -34.95
C ARG A 114 -7.53 -15.37 -35.71
N ILE A 115 -7.67 -14.24 -35.02
CA ILE A 115 -7.98 -12.93 -35.64
C ILE A 115 -6.76 -12.40 -36.42
N GLY A 116 -5.56 -12.91 -36.14
CA GLY A 116 -4.33 -12.52 -36.82
C GLY A 116 -3.73 -11.21 -36.32
N VAL A 117 -4.05 -10.81 -35.08
CA VAL A 117 -3.43 -9.64 -34.44
C VAL A 117 -2.02 -10.00 -34.01
N ASP A 118 -1.07 -9.13 -34.33
CA ASP A 118 0.32 -9.32 -33.92
C ASP A 118 0.50 -9.04 -32.41
N HIS A 119 1.51 -9.69 -31.84
CA HIS A 119 1.84 -9.56 -30.43
C HIS A 119 2.16 -8.12 -30.01
N ALA A 120 2.78 -7.31 -30.88
CA ALA A 120 3.16 -5.94 -30.53
C ALA A 120 1.93 -5.03 -30.42
N THR A 121 0.99 -5.11 -31.36
CA THR A 121 -0.31 -4.41 -31.26
C THR A 121 -1.06 -4.81 -29.99
N TYR A 122 -1.07 -6.10 -29.68
CA TYR A 122 -1.72 -6.58 -28.47
C TYR A 122 -1.08 -6.04 -27.17
N ILE A 123 0.25 -6.03 -27.10
CA ILE A 123 1.02 -5.44 -25.99
C ILE A 123 0.74 -3.94 -25.86
N LEU A 124 0.71 -3.19 -26.96
CA LEU A 124 0.38 -1.76 -26.96
C LEU A 124 -1.06 -1.50 -26.49
N GLY A 125 -2.00 -2.36 -26.89
CA GLY A 125 -3.38 -2.33 -26.41
C GLY A 125 -3.47 -2.52 -24.90
N GLN A 126 -2.75 -3.50 -24.35
CA GLN A 126 -2.68 -3.76 -22.91
C GLN A 126 -2.01 -2.61 -22.14
N ALA A 127 -0.92 -2.05 -22.68
CA ALA A 127 -0.27 -0.90 -22.09
C ALA A 127 -1.21 0.32 -22.04
N SER A 128 -1.98 0.54 -23.12
CA SER A 128 -3.00 1.58 -23.19
C SER A 128 -4.10 1.38 -22.14
N LEU A 129 -4.58 0.13 -21.98
CA LEU A 129 -5.55 -0.21 -20.93
C LEU A 129 -4.97 0.01 -19.52
N GLY A 130 -3.70 -0.34 -19.28
CA GLY A 130 -3.00 -0.06 -18.03
C GLY A 130 -2.88 1.43 -17.73
N CYS A 131 -2.56 2.25 -18.73
CA CYS A 131 -2.54 3.71 -18.60
C CYS A 131 -3.94 4.28 -18.26
N LEU A 132 -4.99 3.79 -18.91
CA LEU A 132 -6.37 4.20 -18.63
C LEU A 132 -6.81 3.80 -17.22
N LEU A 133 -6.50 2.58 -16.77
CA LEU A 133 -6.78 2.14 -15.40
C LEU A 133 -6.03 3.00 -14.38
N TYR A 134 -4.76 3.30 -14.62
CA TYR A 134 -3.99 4.18 -13.75
C TYR A 134 -4.57 5.60 -13.71
N LEU A 135 -4.97 6.16 -14.86
CA LEU A 135 -5.66 7.44 -14.94
C LEU A 135 -6.97 7.40 -14.15
N TYR A 136 -7.77 6.35 -14.33
CA TYR A 136 -9.05 6.16 -13.65
C TYR A 136 -8.88 6.13 -12.13
N ILE A 137 -7.89 5.38 -11.62
CA ILE A 137 -7.59 5.33 -10.18
C ILE A 137 -7.20 6.73 -9.66
N ASN A 138 -6.32 7.44 -10.36
CA ASN A 138 -5.92 8.79 -9.95
C ASN A 138 -7.10 9.78 -10.00
N LEU A 139 -7.98 9.67 -10.99
CA LEU A 139 -9.20 10.48 -11.10
C LEU A 139 -10.13 10.22 -9.90
N LEU A 140 -10.33 8.97 -9.50
CA LEU A 140 -11.13 8.61 -8.33
C LEU A 140 -10.52 9.16 -7.03
N ILE A 141 -9.20 9.06 -6.85
CA ILE A 141 -8.51 9.61 -5.68
C ILE A 141 -8.66 11.14 -5.63
N HIS A 142 -8.48 11.81 -6.77
CA HIS A 142 -8.60 13.26 -6.86
C HIS A 142 -10.04 13.72 -6.60
N LEU A 143 -11.03 13.02 -7.17
CA LEU A 143 -12.44 13.27 -6.93
C LEU A 143 -12.81 13.05 -5.46
N TYR A 144 -12.33 11.96 -4.85
CA TYR A 144 -12.57 11.65 -3.45
C TYR A 144 -12.02 12.73 -2.52
N ARG A 145 -10.77 13.17 -2.73
CA ARG A 145 -10.15 14.26 -1.94
C ARG A 145 -10.93 15.56 -2.09
N ARG A 146 -11.25 15.96 -3.32
CA ARG A 146 -12.06 17.16 -3.57
C ARG A 146 -13.43 17.10 -2.90
N ALA A 147 -14.09 15.95 -2.94
CA ALA A 147 -15.38 15.76 -2.28
C ALA A 147 -15.26 15.77 -0.75
N ALA A 148 -14.16 15.26 -0.19
CA ALA A 148 -13.88 15.29 1.25
C ALA A 148 -13.59 16.70 1.75
N ASP A 149 -12.75 17.45 1.04
CA ASP A 149 -12.39 18.83 1.40
C ASP A 149 -13.60 19.77 1.36
N ALA A 150 -14.46 19.61 0.34
CA ALA A 150 -15.71 20.36 0.23
C ALA A 150 -16.60 20.16 1.47
N ARG A 151 -16.77 18.92 1.94
CA ARG A 151 -17.55 18.64 3.17
C ARG A 151 -16.93 19.26 4.42
N SER A 152 -15.60 19.20 4.55
CA SER A 152 -14.87 19.80 5.67
C SER A 152 -15.06 21.32 5.71
N SER A 153 -15.06 21.99 4.55
CA SER A 153 -15.28 23.44 4.44
C SER A 153 -16.73 23.87 4.71
N SER A 154 -17.71 23.03 4.39
CA SER A 154 -19.12 23.31 4.67
C SER A 154 -19.52 23.08 6.14
N GLY A 155 -18.68 22.43 6.95
CA GLY A 155 -18.95 22.11 8.35
C GLY A 155 -18.49 23.15 9.38
N LEU A 156 -17.85 24.26 8.97
CA LEU A 156 -17.31 25.25 9.91
C LEU A 156 -17.49 26.69 9.40
N ALA A 157 -18.73 27.19 9.43
CA ALA A 157 -18.98 28.62 9.48
C ALA A 157 -18.85 29.10 10.94
N VAL A 158 -17.62 29.17 11.44
CA VAL A 158 -17.31 29.90 12.69
C VAL A 158 -16.58 31.18 12.28
N PRO A 159 -17.07 32.38 12.66
CA PRO A 159 -16.51 33.65 12.20
C PRO A 159 -15.04 33.82 12.58
N ASP A 160 -14.31 34.43 11.66
CA ASP A 160 -12.86 34.68 11.62
C ASP A 160 -12.37 35.71 12.65
N GLN A 161 -12.74 35.56 13.93
CA GLN A 161 -12.32 36.46 15.02
C GLN A 161 -11.61 35.76 16.19
N LEU A 162 -11.18 34.50 16.04
CA LEU A 162 -10.47 33.76 17.09
C LEU A 162 -9.12 33.17 16.65
N LEU A 163 -8.56 33.61 15.51
CA LEU A 163 -7.26 33.13 15.02
C LEU A 163 -6.03 33.88 15.60
N ASP A 164 -6.17 34.58 16.74
CA ASP A 164 -5.03 35.23 17.43
C ASP A 164 -4.47 34.39 18.60
N ASP A 165 -4.97 33.17 18.86
CA ASP A 165 -4.55 32.35 20.01
C ASP A 165 -3.85 31.03 19.61
N ARG A 166 -3.29 30.97 18.40
CA ARG A 166 -2.63 29.75 17.86
C ARG A 166 -1.18 29.55 18.34
N GLY A 167 -0.78 30.25 19.40
CA GLY A 167 0.53 30.09 20.05
C GLY A 167 0.64 28.92 21.03
N HIS A 168 -0.49 28.39 21.53
CA HIS A 168 -0.49 27.44 22.65
C HIS A 168 -0.75 25.95 22.30
N ASN A 169 -1.03 25.61 21.04
CA ASN A 169 -1.47 24.25 20.68
C ASN A 169 -0.37 23.28 20.21
N LYS A 170 0.91 23.69 20.14
CA LYS A 170 2.00 22.77 19.77
C LYS A 170 2.37 21.76 20.86
N GLU A 171 2.07 22.06 22.12
CA GLU A 171 2.37 21.15 23.24
C GLU A 171 1.32 20.02 23.38
N GLN A 172 0.12 20.21 22.83
CA GLN A 172 -0.99 19.26 23.00
C GLN A 172 -1.05 18.17 21.91
N GLU A 173 -0.47 18.40 20.72
CA GLU A 173 -0.31 17.37 19.69
C GLU A 173 0.76 16.33 20.09
N GLY A 174 1.91 16.76 20.63
CA GLY A 174 2.95 15.83 21.10
C GLY A 174 2.50 14.95 22.26
N SER A 175 1.61 15.46 23.13
CA SER A 175 1.01 14.70 24.24
C SER A 175 0.04 13.60 23.78
N ARG A 176 -0.59 13.78 22.61
CA ARG A 176 -1.51 12.79 22.02
C ARG A 176 -0.77 11.63 21.37
N ASP A 177 0.27 11.91 20.60
CA ASP A 177 1.06 10.87 19.93
C ASP A 177 1.76 9.95 20.94
N VAL A 178 2.32 10.52 22.02
CA VAL A 178 2.91 9.75 23.14
C VAL A 178 1.87 8.88 23.84
N ARG A 179 0.60 9.30 23.89
CA ARG A 179 -0.49 8.54 24.51
C ARG A 179 -0.90 7.32 23.67
N TYR A 180 -0.93 7.43 22.35
CA TYR A 180 -1.21 6.30 21.45
C TYR A 180 -0.05 5.30 21.41
N GLU A 181 1.18 5.77 21.47
CA GLU A 181 2.37 4.92 21.54
C GLU A 181 2.41 4.12 22.86
N ARG A 182 2.01 4.72 23.97
CA ARG A 182 1.91 4.03 25.27
C ARG A 182 0.82 2.96 25.30
N LEU A 183 -0.36 3.26 24.75
CA LEU A 183 -1.49 2.31 24.68
C LEU A 183 -1.21 1.13 23.75
N SER A 184 -0.45 1.36 22.67
CA SER A 184 -0.05 0.27 21.78
C SER A 184 1.00 -0.63 22.43
N LEU A 185 1.94 -0.10 23.20
CA LEU A 185 2.94 -0.88 23.92
C LEU A 185 2.36 -1.68 25.10
N GLU A 186 1.38 -1.14 25.84
CA GLU A 186 0.67 -1.88 26.89
C GLU A 186 -0.12 -3.07 26.32
N SER A 187 -0.66 -2.95 25.10
CA SER A 187 -1.37 -4.05 24.43
C SER A 187 -0.47 -5.22 24.00
N PHE A 188 0.86 -5.03 23.94
CA PHE A 188 1.82 -6.09 23.59
C PHE A 188 2.58 -6.65 24.79
N ALA A 189 2.39 -6.08 25.98
CA ALA A 189 3.17 -6.40 27.18
C ALA A 189 2.49 -7.37 28.15
N ASP A 190 1.30 -7.88 27.84
CA ASP A 190 0.56 -8.81 28.72
C ASP A 190 0.42 -10.22 28.12
N PRO A 191 1.35 -11.15 28.41
CA PRO A 191 1.12 -12.58 28.27
C PRO A 191 0.63 -13.18 29.60
N GLN A 192 -0.51 -13.89 29.56
CA GLN A 192 -1.11 -14.80 30.59
C GLN A 192 -1.90 -14.12 31.73
N LEU A 193 -3.13 -14.48 32.12
CA LEU A 193 -3.97 -15.69 32.02
C LEU A 193 -5.41 -15.29 32.45
N ASP A 194 -6.46 -15.81 31.79
CA ASP A 194 -7.79 -15.90 32.42
C ASP A 194 -8.35 -17.34 32.24
N PRO A 195 -8.61 -18.10 33.32
CA PRO A 195 -9.35 -19.35 33.25
C PRO A 195 -10.87 -19.08 33.29
N PRO A 196 -11.71 -20.01 32.79
CA PRO A 196 -13.16 -19.79 32.78
C PRO A 196 -13.73 -19.84 34.20
N HIS A 197 -14.36 -18.74 34.63
CA HIS A 197 -15.15 -18.68 35.85
C HIS A 197 -16.33 -19.66 35.77
N ARG A 198 -16.32 -20.63 36.70
CA ARG A 198 -17.33 -21.66 36.87
C ARG A 198 -18.09 -21.31 38.14
N ASP A 199 -19.23 -20.63 38.01
CA ASP A 199 -20.09 -20.34 39.15
C ASP A 199 -21.11 -21.46 39.33
N SER A 200 -20.81 -22.31 40.32
CA SER A 200 -21.73 -23.26 40.93
C SER A 200 -21.96 -22.86 42.39
N SER A 201 -23.16 -22.35 42.71
CA SER A 201 -23.76 -22.39 44.05
C SER A 201 -25.21 -21.91 43.92
N SER A 202 -26.15 -22.85 43.82
CA SER A 202 -26.98 -23.33 44.93
C SER A 202 -28.13 -22.36 45.26
N SER A 203 -29.30 -22.69 44.71
CA SER A 203 -30.58 -22.18 45.17
C SER A 203 -30.85 -22.68 46.58
N SER A 204 -30.89 -21.78 47.55
CA SER A 204 -31.48 -22.06 48.87
C SER A 204 -32.88 -21.47 48.89
N PHE A 205 -33.83 -22.39 48.74
CA PHE A 205 -35.24 -22.27 49.05
C PHE A 205 -35.36 -22.30 50.58
N ASP A 206 -35.99 -21.29 51.20
CA ASP A 206 -36.82 -21.40 52.42
C ASP A 206 -37.25 -19.99 52.86
N LEU A 207 -38.50 -19.61 52.64
CA LEU A 207 -39.72 -19.87 53.41
C LEU A 207 -39.99 -18.78 54.46
N ASN A 208 -41.00 -17.99 54.09
CA ASN A 208 -41.61 -16.89 54.80
C ASN A 208 -42.34 -17.42 56.06
N HIS A 209 -42.11 -16.82 57.24
CA HIS A 209 -43.01 -16.95 58.38
C HIS A 209 -43.23 -15.61 59.10
N HIS A 210 -44.53 -15.31 59.27
CA HIS A 210 -45.17 -14.15 59.87
C HIS A 210 -44.71 -13.71 61.26
N HIS A 211 -44.77 -12.39 61.49
CA HIS A 211 -45.54 -11.62 62.51
C HIS A 211 -44.85 -10.24 62.67
N SER A 212 -45.52 -9.09 62.60
CA SER A 212 -46.83 -8.70 63.14
C SER A 212 -47.51 -7.61 62.33
#